data_AF-A0A6A5SAV2-F1
#
_entry.id   AF-A0A6A5SAV2-F1
#
_cell.length_a   1.000
_cell.length_b   1.000
_cell.length_c   1.000
_cell.angle_alpha   90.00
_cell.angle_beta   90.00
_cell.angle_gamma   90.00
#
_symmetry.space_group_name_H-M   'P 1'
#
loop_
_entity.id
_entity.type
_entity.pdbx_description
1 polymer ?
#
loop_
_entity_poly.entity_id
_entity_poly.type
_entity_poly.pdbx_seq_one_letter_code
_entity_poly.pdbx_strand_id
1 'polypeptide(L)'
;MYRATMKRIDDQAERDSELATRALMWVSNAARLLNAQELCSALSLEPDDTEFDTDNLLDIELIVSVCAGLVIVEEESEIIRLVHYTAQEYF
;
A
#
# COMPACT_ATOMS: atom_id res chain seq x y z
N MET A 1 -12.57 -7.82 11.44
CA MET A 1 -11.11 -7.80 11.26
C MET A 1 -10.64 -6.58 10.45
N TYR A 2 -11.18 -6.31 9.24
CA TYR A 2 -10.86 -5.12 8.43
C TYR A 2 -10.90 -3.78 9.18
N ARG A 3 -11.99 -3.48 9.91
CA ARG A 3 -12.11 -2.25 10.73
C ARG A 3 -11.06 -2.16 11.83
N ALA A 4 -10.58 -3.28 12.37
CA ALA A 4 -9.54 -3.28 13.38
C ALA A 4 -8.16 -2.98 12.76
N THR A 5 -7.88 -3.50 11.55
CA THR A 5 -6.66 -3.16 10.82
C THR A 5 -6.68 -1.72 10.32
N MET A 6 -7.82 -1.23 9.82
CA MET A 6 -7.97 0.18 9.45
C MET A 6 -7.79 1.10 10.66
N LYS A 7 -8.28 0.70 11.84
CA LYS A 7 -8.03 1.43 13.08
C LYS A 7 -6.55 1.43 13.47
N ARG A 8 -5.82 0.32 13.24
CA ARG A 8 -4.37 0.27 13.45
C ARG A 8 -3.59 1.13 12.45
N ILE A 9 -4.14 1.38 11.27
CA ILE A 9 -3.59 2.35 10.32
C ILE A 9 -3.82 3.77 10.83
N ASP A 10 -5.04 4.07 11.27
CA ASP A 10 -5.41 5.37 11.82
C ASP A 10 -4.63 5.75 13.10
N ASP A 11 -4.27 4.75 13.92
CA ASP A 11 -3.50 4.93 15.16
C ASP A 11 -1.98 5.14 14.93
N GLN A 12 -1.50 4.99 13.68
CA GLN A 12 -0.10 5.29 13.33
C GLN A 12 0.15 6.80 13.24
N ALA A 13 1.41 7.19 13.07
CA ALA A 13 1.73 8.59 12.79
C ALA A 13 0.97 9.07 11.54
N GLU A 14 0.53 10.32 11.52
CA GLU A 14 -0.28 10.90 10.43
C GLU A 14 0.32 10.61 9.04
N ARG A 15 1.64 10.74 8.92
CA ARG A 15 2.40 10.44 7.71
C ARG A 15 2.29 8.97 7.27
N ASP A 16 2.36 8.03 8.20
CA ASP A 16 2.29 6.59 7.92
C ASP A 16 0.85 6.14 7.61
N SER A 17 -0.13 6.72 8.32
CA SER A 17 -1.56 6.51 8.06
C SER A 17 -1.97 7.00 6.67
N GLU A 18 -1.49 8.17 6.27
CA GLU A 18 -1.70 8.72 4.93
C GLU A 18 -1.06 7.83 3.87
N LEU A 19 0.19 7.40 4.08
CA LEU A 19 0.90 6.50 3.17
C LEU A 19 0.15 5.19 2.97
N ALA A 20 -0.28 4.55 4.06
CA ALA A 20 -1.03 3.31 4.02
C ALA A 20 -2.37 3.48 3.31
N THR A 21 -3.07 4.60 3.54
CA THR A 21 -4.35 4.90 2.89
C THR A 21 -4.17 5.12 1.39
N ARG A 22 -3.15 5.87 0.97
CA ARG A 22 -2.80 6.06 -0.45
C ARG A 22 -2.43 4.74 -1.12
N ALA A 23 -1.64 3.91 -0.45
CA ALA A 23 -1.25 2.59 -0.96
C ALA A 23 -2.49 1.71 -1.19
N LEU A 24 -3.39 1.64 -0.20
CA LEU A 24 -4.63 0.89 -0.31
C LEU A 24 -5.54 1.41 -1.44
N MET A 25 -5.60 2.73 -1.66
CA MET A 25 -6.35 3.31 -2.78
C MET A 25 -5.77 2.91 -4.13
N TRP A 26 -4.45 3.00 -4.30
CA TRP A 26 -3.79 2.59 -5.55
C TRP A 26 -4.01 1.12 -5.86
N VAL A 27 -3.82 0.23 -4.89
CA VAL A 27 -4.00 -1.22 -5.10
C VAL A 27 -5.48 -1.58 -5.32
N SER A 28 -6.42 -0.91 -4.63
CA SER A 28 -7.86 -1.19 -4.78
C SER A 28 -8.46 -0.63 -6.07
N ASN A 29 -7.95 0.50 -6.57
CA ASN A 29 -8.52 1.22 -7.71
C ASN A 29 -7.73 1.02 -9.01
N ALA A 30 -6.60 0.31 -8.99
CA ALA A 30 -5.84 0.01 -10.18
C ALA A 30 -6.61 -0.94 -11.10
N ALA A 31 -6.67 -0.61 -12.39
CA ALA A 31 -7.32 -1.43 -13.42
C ALA A 31 -6.57 -2.75 -13.70
N ARG A 32 -5.33 -2.87 -13.23
CA ARG A 32 -4.49 -4.06 -13.31
C ARG A 32 -3.69 -4.24 -12.03
N LEU A 33 -3.17 -5.45 -11.82
CA LEU A 33 -2.21 -5.72 -10.77
C LEU A 33 -0.99 -4.79 -10.93
N LEU A 34 -0.63 -4.12 -9.83
CA LEU A 34 0.54 -3.24 -9.75
C LEU A 34 1.75 -4.07 -9.32
N ASN A 35 2.93 -3.73 -9.83
CA ASN A 35 4.16 -4.25 -9.25
C ASN A 35 4.66 -3.38 -8.09
N ALA A 36 5.61 -3.92 -7.31
CA ALA A 36 6.19 -3.25 -6.15
C ALA A 36 6.72 -1.86 -6.51
N GLN A 37 7.48 -1.81 -7.59
CA GLN A 37 8.16 -0.61 -8.07
C GLN A 37 7.18 0.46 -8.56
N GLU A 38 6.08 0.06 -9.19
CA GLU A 38 4.99 0.92 -9.66
C GLU A 38 4.26 1.56 -8.49
N LEU A 39 3.96 0.79 -7.45
CA LEU A 39 3.34 1.34 -6.25
C LEU A 39 4.29 2.30 -5.54
N CYS A 40 5.56 1.93 -5.35
CA CYS A 40 6.55 2.82 -4.75
C CYS A 40 6.65 4.14 -5.53
N SER A 41 6.71 4.06 -6.86
CA SER A 41 6.74 5.24 -7.74
C SER A 41 5.48 6.09 -7.62
N ALA A 42 4.30 5.46 -7.54
CA ALA A 42 3.03 6.16 -7.40
C ALA A 42 2.81 6.78 -6.01
N LEU A 43 3.49 6.25 -4.98
CA LEU A 43 3.44 6.77 -3.61
C LEU A 43 4.49 7.86 -3.36
N SER A 44 5.64 7.79 -4.03
CA SER A 44 6.69 8.82 -3.97
C SER A 44 6.31 10.13 -4.67
N LEU A 45 5.25 10.14 -5.48
CA LEU A 45 4.73 11.34 -6.13
C LEU A 45 3.66 12.01 -5.25
N GLU A 46 3.94 13.16 -4.64
CA GLU A 46 2.89 14.02 -4.09
C GLU A 46 2.21 14.82 -5.22
N PRO A 47 0.92 15.19 -5.10
CA PRO A 47 0.24 15.99 -6.12
C PRO A 47 0.88 17.37 -6.36
N ASP A 48 1.74 17.84 -5.45
CA ASP A 48 2.51 19.09 -5.55
C ASP A 48 3.98 18.86 -5.96
N ASP A 49 4.41 17.60 -6.10
CA ASP A 49 5.77 17.29 -6.55
C ASP A 49 5.93 17.58 -8.04
N THR A 50 6.96 18.35 -8.37
CA THR A 50 7.31 18.70 -9.75
C THR A 50 8.45 17.85 -10.30
N GLU A 51 9.10 17.05 -9.46
CA GLU A 51 10.26 16.23 -9.81
C GLU A 51 10.08 14.79 -9.28
N PHE A 52 10.35 13.81 -10.14
CA PHE A 52 10.32 12.40 -9.76
C PHE A 52 11.66 12.06 -9.10
N ASP A 53 11.71 12.13 -7.77
CA ASP A 53 12.91 11.85 -7.02
C ASP A 53 13.12 10.34 -6.87
N THR A 54 13.89 9.77 -7.79
CA THR A 54 14.24 8.33 -7.81
C THR A 54 15.12 7.88 -6.64
N ASP A 55 15.72 8.81 -5.90
CA ASP A 55 16.55 8.50 -4.72
C ASP A 55 15.69 8.39 -3.45
N ASN A 56 14.50 9.00 -3.44
CA ASN A 56 13.52 8.94 -2.35
C ASN A 56 12.40 7.91 -2.60
N LEU A 57 12.71 6.85 -3.38
CA LEU A 57 11.79 5.74 -3.58
C LEU A 57 11.50 5.08 -2.25
N LEU A 58 10.22 5.02 -1.90
CA LEU A 58 9.77 4.34 -0.70
C LEU A 58 10.11 2.86 -0.79
N ASP A 59 10.63 2.30 0.31
CA ASP A 59 10.92 0.89 0.37
C ASP A 59 9.62 0.08 0.43
N ILE A 60 9.53 -1.01 -0.34
CA ILE A 60 8.32 -1.81 -0.39
C ILE A 60 8.03 -2.46 0.97
N GLU A 61 9.07 -2.79 1.72
CA GLU A 61 8.94 -3.31 3.08
C GLU A 61 8.31 -2.29 4.03
N LEU A 62 8.63 -1.00 3.86
CA LEU A 62 8.00 0.07 4.62
C LEU A 62 6.50 0.15 4.31
N ILE A 63 6.13 0.10 3.03
CA ILE A 63 4.73 0.15 2.58
C ILE A 63 3.93 -1.04 3.16
N VAL A 64 4.48 -2.25 3.08
CA VAL A 64 3.84 -3.45 3.64
C VAL A 64 3.67 -3.34 5.16
N SER A 65 4.68 -2.80 5.85
CA SER A 65 4.66 -2.57 7.29
C SER A 65 3.57 -1.57 7.71
N VAL A 66 3.51 -0.40 7.08
CA VAL A 66 2.51 0.64 7.43
C VAL A 66 1.08 0.23 7.05
N CYS A 67 0.92 -0.59 6.01
CA CYS A 67 -0.36 -1.19 5.65
C CYS A 67 -0.83 -2.28 6.64
N ALA A 68 -0.08 -2.53 7.73
CA ALA A 68 -0.41 -3.49 8.78
C ALA A 68 -0.77 -4.89 8.25
N GLY A 69 -0.13 -5.31 7.15
CA GLY A 69 -0.36 -6.60 6.49
C GLY A 69 -1.64 -6.69 5.65
N LEU A 70 -2.28 -5.56 5.30
CA LEU A 70 -3.37 -5.54 4.32
C LEU A 70 -2.89 -5.70 2.88
N VAL A 71 -1.60 -5.46 2.65
CA VAL A 71 -0.95 -5.56 1.35
C VAL A 71 0.13 -6.63 1.44
N ILE A 72 0.20 -7.48 0.42
CA ILE A 72 1.24 -8.49 0.24
C ILE A 72 1.92 -8.31 -1.10
N VAL A 73 3.19 -8.67 -1.16
CA VAL A 73 4.02 -8.68 -2.37
C VAL A 73 4.34 -10.13 -2.68
N GLU A 74 4.06 -10.57 -3.90
CA GLU A 74 4.49 -11.89 -4.37
C GLU A 74 5.97 -11.83 -4.73
N GLU A 75 6.82 -12.54 -3.99
CA GLU A 75 8.28 -12.52 -4.19
C GLU A 75 8.72 -12.96 -5.60
N GLU A 76 7.97 -13.86 -6.23
CA GLU A 76 8.30 -14.40 -7.56
C GLU A 76 7.97 -13.45 -8.72
N SER A 77 6.95 -12.59 -8.55
CA SER A 77 6.44 -11.72 -9.64
C SER A 77 6.49 -10.23 -9.29
N GLU A 78 6.92 -9.89 -8.08
CA GLU A 78 6.90 -8.55 -7.50
C GLU A 78 5.52 -7.88 -7.58
N ILE A 79 4.46 -8.69 -7.64
CA ILE A 79 3.09 -8.21 -7.77
C ILE A 79 2.55 -7.84 -6.39
N ILE A 80 2.02 -6.64 -6.27
CA ILE A 80 1.29 -6.20 -5.09
C ILE A 80 -0.17 -6.63 -5.20
N ARG A 81 -0.66 -7.24 -4.11
CA ARG A 81 -2.07 -7.58 -3.96
C ARG A 81 -2.54 -7.19 -2.57
N LEU A 82 -3.83 -6.86 -2.49
CA LEU A 82 -4.48 -6.84 -1.19
C LEU A 82 -4.57 -8.26 -0.67
N VAL A 83 -4.31 -8.45 0.63
CA VAL A 83 -4.69 -9.68 1.31
C VAL A 83 -6.20 -9.82 1.12
N HIS A 84 -6.59 -10.82 0.35
CA HIS A 84 -7.98 -11.13 0.02
C HIS A 84 -8.73 -11.52 1.30
N TYR A 85 -9.27 -10.54 2.03
CA TYR A 85 -10.18 -10.83 3.15
C TYR A 85 -11.63 -11.04 2.70
N THR A 86 -11.92 -11.05 1.39
CA THR A 86 -13.25 -11.44 0.90
C THR A 86 -13.46 -12.95 0.81
N ALA A 87 -12.46 -13.79 1.13
CA ALA A 87 -12.57 -15.25 1.04
C ALA A 87 -12.57 -16.00 2.39
N GLN A 88 -12.62 -15.32 3.54
CA GLN A 88 -12.90 -16.01 4.81
C GLN A 88 -13.84 -15.22 5.73
N GLU A 89 -14.98 -15.88 5.98
CA GLU A 89 -16.04 -15.62 6.96
C GLU A 89 -17.25 -14.77 6.52
N TYR A 90 -17.99 -15.34 5.57
CA TYR A 90 -19.47 -15.43 5.62
C TYR A 90 -19.92 -16.89 5.74
N PHE A 91 -19.21 -17.69 6.55
CA PHE A 91 -19.64 -19.00 7.04
C PHE A 91 -19.41 -19.08 8.55
#